data_AF-A0A3A1QU74-F1
#
_entry.id   AF-A0A3A1QU74-F1
#
_cell.length_a   1.000
_cell.length_b   1.000
_cell.length_c   1.000
_cell.angle_alpha   90.00
_cell.angle_beta   90.00
_cell.angle_gamma   90.00
#
_symmetry.space_group_name_H-M   'P 1'
#
loop_
_entity.id
_entity.type
_entity.pdbx_description
1 polymer ?
#
loop_
_entity_poly.entity_id
_entity_poly.type
_entity_poly.pdbx_seq_one_letter_code
_entity_poly.pdbx_strand_id
1 'polypeptide(L)' 'MTSIVFKMYNYFHVRFNYDRGSFGCSIVNGEYGISIDSSETWFDQADFDKFFSDLQKQIELRIPNKFLEHHGW' A
#
# COMPACT_ATOMS: atom_id res chain seq x y z
N MET A 1 5.85 3.19 17.14
CA MET A 1 5.62 3.30 15.69
C MET A 1 6.85 2.87 14.91
N THR A 2 6.69 1.85 14.09
CA THR A 2 7.70 1.37 13.12
C THR A 2 7.15 1.62 11.73
N SER A 3 7.98 2.14 10.83
CA SER A 3 7.58 2.42 9.44
C SER A 3 8.62 1.87 8.47
N ILE A 4 8.14 1.27 7.39
CA ILE A 4 8.98 0.83 6.27
C ILE A 4 8.44 1.48 5.00
N VAL A 5 9.35 2.05 4.20
CA VAL A 5 9.02 2.60 2.88
C VAL A 5 9.60 1.68 1.82
N PHE A 6 8.78 1.31 0.85
CA PHE A 6 9.16 0.46 -0.28
C PHE A 6 8.53 0.99 -1.56
N LYS A 7 9.04 0.54 -2.70
CA LYS A 7 8.57 0.96 -4.02
C LYS A 7 7.66 -0.11 -4.62
N MET A 8 6.45 0.25 -5.03
CA MET A 8 5.51 -0.63 -5.75
C MET A 8 5.40 -0.23 -7.23
N TYR A 9 5.39 -1.22 -8.13
CA TYR A 9 5.31 -1.05 -9.60
C TYR A 9 6.32 -0.06 -10.18
N ASN A 10 7.48 0.13 -9.55
CA ASN A 10 8.40 1.21 -9.90
C ASN A 10 7.78 2.62 -10.02
N TYR A 11 6.59 2.85 -9.45
CA TYR A 11 5.79 4.05 -9.65
C TYR A 11 5.57 4.79 -8.33
N PHE A 12 5.01 4.12 -7.32
CA PHE A 12 4.73 4.74 -6.02
C PHE A 12 5.71 4.28 -4.94
N HIS A 13 6.11 5.22 -4.09
CA HIS A 13 6.66 4.90 -2.77
C HIS A 13 5.48 4.68 -1.81
N VAL A 14 5.42 3.51 -1.20
CA VAL A 14 4.39 3.13 -0.24
C VAL A 14 5.03 2.99 1.13
N ARG A 15 4.39 3.61 2.13
CA ARG A 15 4.76 3.50 3.53
C ARG A 15 3.81 2.56 4.23
N PHE A 16 4.35 1.47 4.75
CA PHE A 16 3.69 0.65 5.76
C PHE A 16 3.99 1.23 7.14
N ASN A 17 2.96 1.47 7.94
CA ASN A 17 3.08 1.91 9.33
C ASN A 17 2.52 0.83 10.25
N TYR A 18 3.22 0.57 11.34
CA TYR A 18 2.75 -0.25 12.44
C TYR A 18 2.88 0.51 13.75
N ASP A 19 1.81 0.55 14.54
CA ASP A 19 1.84 1.09 15.89
C ASP A 19 0.88 0.33 16.81
N ARG A 20 1.42 -0.21 17.92
CA ARG A 20 0.66 -0.84 19.01
C ARG A 20 -0.36 -1.88 18.54
N GLY A 21 0.01 -2.72 17.57
CA GLY A 21 -0.85 -3.77 17.01
C GLY A 21 -1.69 -3.33 15.81
N SER A 22 -1.89 -2.03 15.59
CA SER A 22 -2.56 -1.53 14.39
C SER A 22 -1.56 -1.27 13.27
N PHE A 23 -2.01 -1.42 12.02
CA PHE A 23 -1.19 -1.12 10.86
C PHE A 23 -2.01 -0.56 9.69
N GLY A 24 -1.30 0.02 8.72
CA GLY A 24 -1.89 0.50 7.48
C GLY A 24 -0.85 0.98 6.49
N CYS A 25 -1.30 1.24 5.25
CA CYS A 25 -0.47 1.73 4.18
C CYS A 25 -0.87 3.15 3.75
N SER A 26 0.11 3.90 3.25
CA SER A 26 -0.12 5.18 2.57
C SER A 26 0.84 5.34 1.41
N ILE A 27 0.40 6.01 0.35
CA ILE A 27 1.29 6.49 -0.70
C ILE A 27 2.01 7.73 -0.17
N VAL A 28 3.34 7.74 -0.25
CA VAL A 28 4.15 8.91 0.12
C VAL A 28 3.94 10.01 -0.92
N ASN A 29 3.51 11.19 -0.48
CA ASN A 29 3.23 12.35 -1.32
C ASN A 29 3.85 13.62 -0.70
N GLY A 30 5.17 13.72 -0.77
CA GLY A 30 5.94 14.79 -0.12
C GLY A 30 5.83 14.70 1.41
N GLU A 31 5.40 15.80 2.04
CA GLU A 31 5.16 15.85 3.49
C GLU A 31 3.88 15.13 3.92
N TYR A 32 2.98 14.84 2.97
CA TYR A 32 1.70 14.18 3.23
C TYR A 32 1.72 12.72 2.80
N GLY A 33 0.78 11.95 3.35
CA GLY A 33 0.48 10.58 2.93
C GLY A 33 -0.95 10.49 2.40
N ILE A 34 -1.14 9.78 1.29
CA ILE A 34 -2.48 9.41 0.83
C ILE A 34 -2.77 8.04 1.43
N SER A 35 -3.71 7.97 2.38
CA SER A 35 -4.10 6.71 3.02
C SER A 35 -4.61 5.71 1.99
N ILE A 36 -4.25 4.44 2.17
CA ILE A 36 -4.82 3.32 1.44
C ILE A 36 -5.73 2.58 2.41
N ASP A 37 -7.02 2.64 2.15
CA ASP A 37 -8.02 1.99 2.99
C ASP A 37 -7.94 0.47 2.82
N SER A 38 -8.00 -0.23 3.95
CA SER A 38 -8.17 -1.68 4.02
C SER A 38 -9.09 -2.00 5.19
N SER A 39 -9.86 -3.09 5.08
CA SER A 39 -10.61 -3.61 6.23
C SER A 39 -9.71 -4.25 7.27
N GLU A 40 -8.47 -4.61 6.89
CA GLU A 40 -7.50 -5.28 7.75
C GLU A 40 -6.61 -4.22 8.42
N THR A 41 -6.85 -3.96 9.70
CA THR A 41 -6.23 -2.84 10.44
C THR A 41 -5.52 -3.26 11.73
N TRP A 42 -5.68 -4.53 12.14
CA TRP A 42 -5.10 -5.10 13.36
C TRP A 42 -4.26 -6.33 13.02
N PHE A 43 -2.97 -6.26 13.33
CA PHE A 43 -1.96 -7.19 12.84
C PHE A 43 -2.23 -8.65 13.25
N ASP A 44 -2.67 -8.87 14.48
CA ASP A 44 -2.91 -10.22 15.02
C ASP A 44 -4.21 -10.87 14.53
N GLN A 45 -5.07 -10.11 13.83
CA GLN A 45 -6.38 -10.56 13.36
C GLN A 45 -6.51 -10.48 11.83
N ALA A 46 -5.56 -9.83 11.16
CA ALA A 46 -5.64 -9.52 9.75
C ALA A 46 -5.55 -10.75 8.87
N ASP A 47 -6.40 -10.79 7.85
CA ASP A 47 -6.19 -11.62 6.67
C ASP A 47 -5.17 -10.91 5.75
N PHE A 48 -3.90 -11.34 5.81
CA PHE A 48 -2.84 -10.70 5.03
C PHE A 48 -2.99 -10.90 3.52
N ASP A 49 -3.56 -12.02 3.06
CA ASP A 49 -3.78 -12.24 1.62
C ASP A 49 -4.79 -11.22 1.09
N LYS A 50 -5.88 -11.00 1.84
CA LYS A 50 -6.85 -9.96 1.53
C LYS A 50 -6.25 -8.56 1.60
N PHE A 51 -5.48 -8.26 2.65
CA PHE A 51 -4.79 -6.97 2.78
C PHE A 51 -3.90 -6.67 1.57
N PHE A 52 -3.07 -7.63 1.15
CA PHE A 52 -2.18 -7.43 0.00
C PHE A 52 -2.97 -7.32 -1.32
N SER A 53 -4.06 -8.07 -1.47
CA SER A 53 -4.96 -7.95 -2.63
C SER A 53 -5.57 -6.55 -2.73
N ASP A 54 -6.05 -5.99 -1.61
CA ASP A 54 -6.64 -4.65 -1.56
C ASP A 54 -5.57 -3.57 -1.81
N LEU A 55 -4.39 -3.71 -1.20
CA LEU A 55 -3.26 -2.81 -1.43
C LEU A 55 -2.86 -2.79 -2.91
N GLN A 56 -2.74 -3.96 -3.55
CA GLN A 56 -2.44 -4.08 -4.97
C GLN A 56 -3.49 -3.37 -5.82
N LYS A 57 -4.78 -3.69 -5.65
CA LYS A 57 -5.87 -3.08 -6.42
C LYS A 57 -5.89 -1.56 -6.29
N GLN A 58 -5.74 -1.05 -5.07
CA GLN A 58 -5.73 0.40 -4.84
C GLN A 58 -4.54 1.07 -5.53
N ILE A 59 -3.36 0.44 -5.52
CA ILE A 59 -2.19 0.98 -6.22
C ILE A 59 -2.39 0.95 -7.73
N GLU A 60 -2.79 -0.18 -8.31
CA GLU A 60 -3.00 -0.34 -9.76
C GLU A 60 -4.03 0.64 -10.31
N LEU A 61 -5.14 0.89 -9.59
CA LEU A 61 -6.16 1.88 -9.97
C LEU A 61 -5.62 3.31 -10.13
N ARG A 62 -4.46 3.61 -9.55
CA ARG A 62 -3.82 4.94 -9.58
C ARG A 62 -2.67 5.01 -10.60
N ILE A 63 -2.28 3.89 -11.21
CA ILE A 63 -1.23 3.82 -12.22
C ILE A 63 -1.88 3.77 -13.61
N PRO A 64 -1.40 4.53 -14.60
CA PRO A 64 -1.92 4.41 -15.96
C PRO A 64 -1.77 2.99 -16.52
N ASN A 65 -2.84 2.40 -17.07
CA ASN A 65 -2.81 1.02 -17.63
C ASN A 65 -1.65 0.80 -18.61
N LYS A 66 -1.39 1.75 -19.51
CA LYS A 66 -0.27 1.69 -20.47
C LYS A 66 1.10 1.49 -19.82
N PHE A 67 1.28 1.98 -18.59
CA PHE A 67 2.51 1.82 -17.84
C PHE A 67 2.60 0.42 -17.25
N LEU A 68 1.50 -0.09 -16.66
CA LEU A 68 1.42 -1.48 -16.18
C LEU A 68 1.67 -2.48 -17.31
N GLU A 69 0.97 -2.31 -18.43
CA GLU A 69 1.08 -3.15 -19.64
C GLU A 69 2.52 -3.17 -20.19
N HIS A 70 3.20 -2.01 -20.25
CA HIS A 70 4.59 -1.93 -20.72
C HIS A 70 5.56 -2.74 -19.87
N HIS A 71 5.28 -2.87 -18.57
CA HIS A 71 6.12 -3.59 -17.61
C HIS A 71 5.66 -5.04 -17.36
N GLY A 72 4.54 -5.47 -17.96
CA GLY A 72 3.99 -6.82 -17.78
C GLY A 72 3.36 -7.06 -16.41
N TRP A 73 2.77 -6.03 -15.83
CA TRP A 73 2.04 -6.07 -14.56
C TRP A 73 0.53 -6.15 -14.75
#